data_AF-A0A962GN52-F1
#
_entry.id   AF-A0A962GN52-F1
#
_cell.length_a   1.000
_cell.length_b   1.000
_cell.length_c   1.000
_cell.angle_alpha   90.00
_cell.angle_beta   90.00
_cell.angle_gamma   90.00
#
_symmetry.space_group_name_H-M   'P 1'
#
loop_
_entity.id
_entity.type
_entity.pdbx_description
1 polymer ?
#
loop_
_entity_poly.entity_id
_entity_poly.type
_entity_poly.pdbx_seq_one_letter_code
_entity_poly.pdbx_strand_id
1 'polypeptide(L)' 'MRWTALGLLALVAVLLALSWESDRPLDELSTRWAAPPSQFIDLQGMRVHLRDQGPADDPIPLLLLHGTSASLH' A
#
# COMPACT_ATOMS: atom_id res chain seq x y z
N MET A 1 -8.06 -40.41 -2.09
CA MET A 1 -7.31 -39.69 -1.04
C MET A 1 -5.97 -39.10 -1.52
N ARG A 2 -5.05 -39.89 -2.12
CA ARG A 2 -3.71 -39.37 -2.51
C ARG A 2 -3.75 -38.42 -3.73
N TRP A 3 -4.46 -38.80 -4.78
CA TRP A 3 -4.61 -37.98 -5.99
C TRP A 3 -5.46 -36.73 -5.78
N THR A 4 -6.47 -36.82 -4.92
CA THR A 4 -7.30 -35.66 -4.55
C THR A 4 -6.48 -34.61 -3.80
N ALA A 5 -5.59 -35.02 -2.89
CA ALA A 5 -4.68 -34.10 -2.20
C ALA A 5 -3.67 -33.45 -3.18
N LEU A 6 -3.09 -34.22 -4.09
CA LEU A 6 -2.19 -33.69 -5.13
C LEU A 6 -2.91 -32.72 -6.07
N GLY A 7 -4.15 -33.03 -6.46
CA GLY A 7 -4.97 -32.16 -7.29
C GLY A 7 -5.30 -30.83 -6.59
N LEU A 8 -5.65 -30.87 -5.29
CA LEU A 8 -5.86 -29.66 -4.49
C LEU A 8 -4.59 -28.82 -4.35
N LEU A 9 -3.44 -29.46 -4.11
CA LEU A 9 -2.17 -28.76 -4.01
C LEU A 9 -1.81 -28.07 -5.34
N ALA A 10 -1.99 -28.76 -6.46
CA ALA A 10 -1.76 -28.19 -7.79
C ALA A 10 -2.69 -27.02 -8.06
N LEU A 11 -3.97 -27.13 -7.69
CA LEU A 11 -4.93 -26.04 -7.82
C LEU A 11 -4.52 -24.82 -7.00
N VAL A 12 -4.15 -25.00 -5.73
CA VAL A 12 -3.67 -23.91 -4.86
C VAL A 12 -2.42 -23.26 -5.44
N ALA A 13 -1.45 -24.04 -5.93
CA ALA A 13 -0.24 -23.52 -6.55
C ALA A 13 -0.55 -22.66 -7.79
N VAL A 14 -1.47 -23.11 -8.65
CA VAL A 14 -1.93 -22.33 -9.81
C VAL A 14 -2.61 -21.03 -9.37
N LEU A 15 -3.50 -21.08 -8.37
CA LEU A 15 -4.18 -19.89 -7.87
C LEU A 15 -3.20 -18.87 -7.27
N LEU A 16 -2.19 -19.32 -6.52
CA LEU A 16 -1.13 -18.47 -6.00
C LEU A 16 -0.33 -17.83 -7.14
N ALA A 17 0.05 -18.61 -8.16
CA ALA A 17 0.81 -18.10 -9.30
C ALA A 17 0.01 -17.05 -10.11
N LEU A 18 -1.31 -17.23 -10.23
CA LEU A 18 -2.19 -16.29 -10.92
C LEU A 18 -2.52 -15.03 -10.10
N SER A 19 -2.39 -15.10 -8.77
CA SER A 19 -2.71 -14.00 -7.85
C SER A 19 -1.48 -13.23 -7.36
N TRP A 20 -0.28 -13.76 -7.65
CA TRP A 20 0.97 -13.11 -7.29
C TRP A 20 1.25 -11.94 -8.22
N GLU A 21 1.73 -10.85 -7.64
CA GLU A 21 2.16 -9.65 -8.34
C GLU A 21 3.55 -9.28 -7.82
N SER A 22 4.45 -8.90 -8.70
CA SER A 22 5.79 -8.46 -8.29
C SER A 22 5.73 -7.06 -7.68
N ASP A 23 6.63 -6.79 -6.74
CA ASP A 23 6.81 -5.43 -6.22
C ASP A 23 7.11 -4.46 -7.36
N ARG A 24 6.41 -3.32 -7.36
CA ARG A 24 6.58 -2.24 -8.33
C ARG A 24 7.27 -1.04 -7.68
N PRO A 25 8.09 -0.30 -8.43
CA PRO A 25 8.74 0.87 -7.88
C PRO A 25 7.70 1.97 -7.58
N LEU A 26 7.99 2.77 -6.55
CA LEU A 26 7.04 3.74 -6.00
C LEU A 26 6.60 4.79 -7.02
N ASP A 27 7.51 5.23 -7.89
CA ASP A 27 7.28 6.23 -8.92
C ASP A 27 6.20 5.79 -9.92
N GLU A 28 6.22 4.53 -10.37
CA GLU A 28 5.17 3.96 -11.21
C GLU A 28 3.80 3.97 -10.51
N LEU A 29 3.78 3.60 -9.23
CA LEU A 29 2.55 3.51 -8.44
C LEU A 29 2.00 4.90 -8.08
N SER A 30 2.87 5.88 -7.84
CA SER A 30 2.51 7.22 -7.37
C SER A 30 1.54 7.94 -8.32
N THR A 31 1.65 7.69 -9.63
CA THR A 31 0.78 8.31 -10.63
C THR A 31 -0.70 7.94 -10.41
N ARG A 32 -0.96 6.70 -9.98
CA ARG A 32 -2.33 6.21 -9.72
C ARG A 32 -2.72 6.37 -8.25
N TRP A 33 -1.78 6.15 -7.34
CA TRP A 33 -2.05 5.99 -5.91
C TRP A 33 -1.55 7.17 -5.06
N ALA A 34 -1.03 8.24 -5.65
CA ALA A 34 -0.63 9.45 -4.91
C ALA A 34 -1.17 10.71 -5.59
N ALA A 35 -2.44 10.68 -6.01
CA ALA A 35 -3.12 11.86 -6.53
C ALA A 35 -3.23 12.96 -5.44
N PRO A 36 -3.29 14.25 -5.83
CA PRO A 36 -3.51 15.35 -4.90
C PRO A 36 -4.69 15.10 -3.95
N PRO A 37 -4.63 15.54 -2.68
CA PRO A 37 -3.57 16.31 -2.02
C PRO A 37 -2.42 15.45 -1.44
N SER A 38 -2.06 14.32 -2.05
CA SER A 38 -0.85 13.57 -1.65
C SER A 38 0.43 14.36 -1.88
N GLN A 39 1.35 14.27 -0.92
CA GLN A 39 2.66 14.90 -0.97
C GLN A 39 3.73 13.95 -0.44
N PHE A 40 4.93 14.03 -1.01
CA PHE A 40 6.12 13.38 -0.45
C PHE A 40 7.09 14.46 0.02
N ILE A 41 7.50 14.39 1.28
CA ILE A 41 8.48 15.31 1.87
C ILE A 41 9.73 14.56 2.31
N ASP A 42 10.88 15.22 2.25
CA ASP A 42 12.10 14.71 2.88
C ASP A 42 12.12 15.13 4.35
N LEU A 43 12.13 14.15 5.25
CA LEU A 43 12.18 14.36 6.69
C LEU A 43 13.27 13.47 7.28
N GLN A 44 14.32 14.07 7.84
CA GLN A 44 15.44 13.35 8.46
C GLN A 44 16.07 12.29 7.53
N GLY A 45 16.16 12.57 6.23
CA GLY A 45 16.72 11.65 5.23
C GLY A 45 15.77 10.54 4.76
N MET A 46 14.51 10.56 5.20
CA MET A 46 13.46 9.65 4.74
C MET A 46 12.44 10.39 3.88
N ARG A 47 12.02 9.76 2.78
CA ARG A 47 10.91 10.25 1.95
C ARG A 47 9.58 9.80 2.56
N VAL A 48 8.85 10.73 3.15
CA VAL A 48 7.59 10.49 3.87
C VAL A 48 6.40 10.89 3.00
N HIS A 49 5.42 9.99 2.86
CA HIS A 49 4.12 10.29 2.25
C HIS A 49 3.16 10.89 3.28
N LEU A 50 2.53 12.01 2.94
CA LEU A 50 1.46 12.61 3.74
C LEU A 50 0.33 13.14 2.86
N ARG A 51 -0.82 13.37 3.50
CA ARG A 51 -1.97 14.07 2.91
C ARG A 51 -2.44 15.10 3.93
N ASP A 52 -2.40 16.37 3.53
CA ASP A 52 -2.97 17.45 4.32
C ASP A 52 -4.43 17.67 3.86
N GLN A 53 -5.36 17.51 4.78
CA GLN A 53 -6.80 17.51 4.52
C GLN A 53 -7.54 18.15 5.69
N GLY A 54 -8.61 18.89 5.38
CA GLY A 54 -9.43 19.58 6.36
C GLY A 54 -9.31 21.11 6.23
N PRO A 55 -10.00 21.87 7.12
CA PRO A 55 -9.90 23.32 7.14
C PRO A 55 -8.48 23.76 7.54
N ALA A 56 -7.85 24.59 6.71
CA ALA A 56 -6.50 25.09 6.97
C ALA A 56 -6.41 25.96 8.25
N ASP A 57 -7.52 26.58 8.65
CA ASP A 57 -7.60 27.49 9.79
C ASP A 57 -8.11 26.81 11.08
N ASP A 58 -8.21 25.48 11.12
CA ASP A 58 -8.54 24.76 12.35
C ASP A 58 -7.38 24.87 13.36
N PRO A 59 -7.60 25.42 14.56
CA PRO A 59 -6.52 25.60 15.54
C PRO A 59 -6.01 24.29 16.15
N ILE A 60 -6.70 23.15 15.95
CA ILE A 60 -6.33 21.86 16.54
C ILE A 60 -6.07 20.84 15.41
N PRO A 61 -4.80 20.59 15.05
CA PRO A 61 -4.49 19.61 14.02
C PRO A 61 -4.73 18.18 14.53
N LEU A 62 -5.30 17.32 13.68
CA LEU A 62 -5.39 15.88 13.91
C LEU A 62 -4.33 15.15 13.08
N LEU A 63 -3.39 14.49 13.76
CA LEU A 63 -2.39 13.65 13.10
C LEU A 63 -2.82 12.19 13.15
N LEU A 64 -3.03 11.61 11.96
CA LEU A 64 -3.29 10.19 11.79
C LEU A 64 -1.99 9.49 11.39
N LEU A 65 -1.66 8.41 12.10
CA LEU A 65 -0.48 7.57 11.83
C LEU A 65 -0.93 6.11 11.69
N HIS A 66 -0.42 5.41 10.68
CA HIS A 66 -0.63 3.96 10.56
C HIS A 66 0.53 3.19 11.22
N GLY A 67 0.29 1.89 11.44
CA GLY A 67 1.31 0.95 11.91
C GLY A 67 2.11 0.32 10.77
N THR A 68 2.96 -0.64 11.13
CA THR A 68 3.73 -1.45 10.18
C THR A 68 2.82 -2.25 9.26
N SER A 69 3.18 -2.32 7.97
CA SER A 69 2.41 -3.04 6.94
C SER A 69 0.96 -2.55 6.76
N ALA A 70 0.69 -1.29 7.08
CA ALA A 70 -0.59 -0.62 6.89
C ALA A 70 -0.42 0.70 6.14
N SER A 71 -1.54 1.30 5.73
CA SER A 71 -1.60 2.63 5.11
C SER A 71 -2.85 3.38 5.58
N LEU A 72 -2.83 4.70 5.51
CA LEU A 72 -4.02 5.57 5.67
C LEU A 72 -4.62 6.01 4.32
N HIS A 73 -4.24 5.30 3.26
CA HIS A 73 -4.79 5.54 1.93
C HIS A 73 -6.29 5.23 1.88
#